data_AF-A0A525HP10-F1
#
_entry.id   AF-A0A525HP10-F1
#
_cell.length_a   1.000
_cell.length_b   1.000
_cell.length_c   1.000
_cell.angle_alpha   90.00
_cell.angle_beta   90.00
_cell.angle_gamma   90.00
#
_symmetry.space_group_name_H-M   'P 1'
#
loop_
_entity.id
_entity.type
_entity.pdbx_description
1 polymer ?
#
loop_
_entity_poly.entity_id
_entity_poly.type
_entity_poly.pdbx_seq_one_letter_code
_entity_poly.pdbx_strand_id
1 'polypeptide(L)'
;MKRAMIGLMLALAAPAGAAPATPAAEAKAFVEGIYKPWMAALKRGSAMYQPPGDGRIYTAEIAALLAKDRRISNRTNEVGVIDWVILCSCQDDAGLGYRVTVPAATPRAATAKVALSFGGKYSNTLTLKLVRLPQGWRIADVGDTDMPSLLATLRNGLRGKK
;
A
#
# COMPACT_ATOMS: atom_id res chain seq x y z
N MET A 1 -64.68 25.20 28.10
CA MET A 1 -63.99 24.45 27.03
C MET A 1 -62.49 24.52 27.32
N LYS A 2 -61.87 23.43 27.82
CA LYS A 2 -60.45 23.39 28.20
C LYS A 2 -59.65 22.74 27.06
N ARG A 3 -58.78 23.51 26.40
CA ARG A 3 -57.86 23.01 25.37
C ARG A 3 -56.57 22.55 26.07
N ALA A 4 -56.30 21.25 26.05
CA ALA A 4 -55.04 20.68 26.51
C ALA A 4 -53.98 20.83 25.40
N MET A 5 -52.88 21.51 25.71
CA MET A 5 -51.69 21.55 24.86
C MET A 5 -50.89 20.27 25.07
N ILE A 6 -50.78 19.45 24.02
CA ILE A 6 -49.85 18.33 23.94
C ILE A 6 -48.50 18.91 23.48
N GLY A 7 -47.54 18.96 24.39
CA GLY A 7 -46.16 19.33 24.10
C GLY A 7 -45.42 18.15 23.47
N LEU A 8 -45.11 18.26 22.18
CA LEU A 8 -44.27 17.31 21.45
C LEU A 8 -42.80 17.57 21.82
N MET A 9 -42.23 16.76 22.71
CA MET A 9 -40.78 16.74 22.95
C MET A 9 -40.07 16.11 21.76
N LEU A 10 -39.39 16.92 20.93
CA LEU A 10 -38.40 16.43 19.98
C LEU A 10 -37.14 16.00 20.75
N ALA A 11 -36.89 14.69 20.82
CA ALA A 11 -35.61 14.16 21.24
C ALA A 11 -34.57 14.36 20.12
N LEU A 12 -33.60 15.26 20.34
CA LEU A 12 -32.42 15.39 19.49
C LEU A 12 -31.52 14.17 19.69
N ALA A 13 -31.53 13.24 18.73
CA ALA A 13 -30.53 12.19 18.64
C ALA A 13 -29.18 12.82 18.27
N ALA A 14 -28.25 12.90 19.22
CA ALA A 14 -26.88 13.32 18.94
C ALA A 14 -26.22 12.31 17.98
N PRO A 15 -25.53 12.77 16.93
CA PRO A 15 -24.81 11.88 16.03
C PRO A 15 -23.72 11.16 16.82
N ALA A 16 -23.76 9.83 16.83
CA ALA A 16 -22.69 9.00 17.38
C ALA A 16 -21.42 9.26 16.55
N GLY A 17 -20.50 10.05 17.10
CA GLY A 17 -19.20 10.31 16.47
C GLY A 17 -18.44 8.99 16.33
N ALA A 18 -18.04 8.66 15.10
CA ALA A 18 -17.21 7.50 14.84
C ALA A 18 -15.91 7.63 15.66
N ALA A 19 -15.56 6.58 16.42
CA ALA A 19 -14.31 6.55 17.16
C ALA A 19 -13.11 6.75 16.20
N PRO A 20 -12.05 7.46 16.63
CA PRO A 20 -10.87 7.66 15.80
C PRO A 20 -10.28 6.30 15.40
N ALA A 21 -9.94 6.15 14.13
CA ALA A 21 -9.33 4.93 13.63
C ALA A 21 -7.99 4.67 14.36
N THR A 22 -7.76 3.42 14.75
CA THR A 22 -6.47 3.04 15.35
C THR A 22 -5.36 3.14 14.31
N PRO A 23 -4.08 3.35 14.70
CA PRO A 23 -2.98 3.38 13.75
C PRO A 23 -2.89 2.13 12.86
N ALA A 24 -3.25 0.96 13.40
CA ALA A 24 -3.32 -0.28 12.63
C ALA A 24 -4.43 -0.24 11.56
N ALA A 25 -5.61 0.27 11.91
CA ALA A 25 -6.72 0.41 10.96
C ALA A 25 -6.40 1.43 9.84
N GLU A 26 -5.78 2.56 10.18
CA GLU A 26 -5.32 3.55 9.21
C GLU A 26 -4.25 2.98 8.27
N ALA A 27 -3.23 2.30 8.81
CA ALA A 27 -2.18 1.68 8.03
C ALA A 27 -2.74 0.59 7.11
N LYS A 28 -3.69 -0.21 7.59
CA LYS A 28 -4.39 -1.21 6.77
C LYS A 28 -5.18 -0.55 5.64
N ALA A 29 -5.92 0.51 5.95
CA ALA A 29 -6.69 1.27 4.96
C ALA A 29 -5.78 1.88 3.88
N PHE A 30 -4.60 2.38 4.26
CA PHE A 30 -3.60 2.84 3.31
C PHE A 30 -3.15 1.75 2.34
N VAL A 31 -2.74 0.58 2.85
CA VAL A 31 -2.30 -0.55 2.00
C VAL A 31 -3.45 -1.03 1.11
N GLU A 32 -4.66 -1.18 1.65
CA GLU A 32 -5.83 -1.52 0.85
C GLU A 32 -6.16 -0.47 -0.22
N GLY A 33 -5.92 0.81 0.07
CA GLY A 33 -6.09 1.90 -0.90
C GLY A 33 -5.18 1.76 -2.12
N ILE A 34 -4.08 1.03 -2.00
CA ILE A 34 -3.19 0.69 -3.12
C ILE A 34 -3.71 -0.53 -3.88
N TYR A 35 -4.02 -1.62 -3.18
CA TYR A 35 -4.38 -2.89 -3.82
C TYR A 35 -5.81 -2.92 -4.38
N LYS A 36 -6.80 -2.28 -3.75
CA LYS A 36 -8.20 -2.28 -4.24
C LYS A 36 -8.33 -1.77 -5.69
N PRO A 37 -7.85 -0.56 -6.04
CA PRO A 37 -7.96 -0.07 -7.41
C PRO A 37 -7.12 -0.91 -8.38
N TRP A 38 -5.98 -1.42 -7.95
CA TRP A 38 -5.15 -2.33 -8.74
C TRP A 38 -5.92 -3.61 -9.10
N MET A 39 -6.49 -4.31 -8.12
CA MET A 39 -7.26 -5.54 -8.38
C MET A 39 -8.48 -5.27 -9.26
N ALA A 40 -9.13 -4.10 -9.10
CA ALA A 40 -10.22 -3.71 -9.96
C ALA A 40 -9.77 -3.49 -11.40
N ALA A 41 -8.57 -2.95 -11.64
CA ALA A 41 -8.00 -2.79 -12.97
C ALA A 41 -7.67 -4.14 -13.63
N LEU A 42 -7.03 -5.06 -12.90
CA LEU A 42 -6.72 -6.40 -13.43
C LEU A 42 -7.98 -7.17 -13.85
N LYS A 43 -9.05 -7.10 -13.04
CA LYS A 43 -10.34 -7.71 -13.38
C LYS A 43 -10.98 -7.15 -14.66
N ARG A 44 -10.65 -5.92 -15.05
CA ARG A 44 -11.10 -5.31 -16.31
C ARG A 44 -10.19 -5.64 -17.49
N GLY A 45 -9.22 -6.53 -17.32
CA GLY A 45 -8.26 -6.89 -18.37
C GLY A 45 -7.21 -5.81 -18.64
N SER A 46 -7.00 -4.87 -17.71
CA SER A 46 -5.87 -3.95 -17.82
C SER A 46 -4.58 -4.73 -17.63
N ALA A 47 -3.88 -4.99 -18.74
CA ALA A 47 -2.59 -5.67 -18.69
C ALA A 47 -1.62 -4.88 -17.81
N MET A 48 -1.04 -5.56 -16.80
CA MET A 48 0.11 -5.09 -16.04
C MET A 48 -0.05 -3.71 -15.38
N TYR A 49 -1.24 -3.40 -14.84
CA TYR A 49 -1.41 -2.17 -14.05
C TYR A 49 -0.53 -2.27 -12.81
N GLN A 50 0.57 -1.53 -12.75
CA GLN A 50 1.41 -1.47 -11.55
C GLN A 50 1.11 -0.19 -10.76
N PRO A 51 0.96 -0.25 -9.42
CA PRO A 51 0.88 0.95 -8.61
C PRO A 51 2.13 1.83 -8.81
N PRO A 52 1.95 3.16 -8.89
CA PRO A 52 3.04 4.06 -9.24
C PRO A 52 4.22 4.01 -8.24
N GLY A 53 5.44 3.97 -8.76
CA GLY A 53 6.69 4.03 -8.00
C GLY A 53 7.04 5.42 -7.48
N ASP A 54 6.08 6.17 -6.92
CA ASP A 54 6.25 7.57 -6.55
C ASP A 54 5.88 7.88 -5.08
N GLY A 55 6.02 9.17 -4.71
CA GLY A 55 5.81 9.69 -3.36
C GLY A 55 4.37 9.65 -2.85
N ARG A 56 3.41 9.09 -3.60
CA ARG A 56 2.06 8.75 -3.10
C ARG A 56 2.05 7.43 -2.37
N ILE A 57 2.91 6.50 -2.77
CA ILE A 57 2.98 5.13 -2.24
C ILE A 57 4.22 4.95 -1.37
N TYR A 58 5.37 5.41 -1.85
CA TYR A 58 6.66 5.19 -1.22
C TYR A 58 7.17 6.43 -0.49
N THR A 59 8.12 6.25 0.42
CA THR A 59 8.92 7.36 0.94
C THR A 59 9.68 8.05 -0.18
N ALA A 60 10.06 9.31 0.04
CA ALA A 60 10.83 10.09 -0.94
C ALA A 60 12.12 9.37 -1.37
N GLU A 61 12.77 8.67 -0.45
CA GLU A 61 13.98 7.91 -0.74
C GLU A 61 13.74 6.76 -1.72
N ILE A 62 12.78 5.87 -1.44
CA ILE A 62 12.48 4.75 -2.35
C ILE A 62 12.01 5.30 -3.70
N ALA A 63 11.12 6.31 -3.71
CA ALA A 63 10.65 6.91 -4.95
C ALA A 63 11.81 7.49 -5.79
N ALA A 64 12.79 8.13 -5.17
CA ALA A 64 13.98 8.64 -5.85
C ALA A 64 14.85 7.53 -6.43
N LEU A 65 15.03 6.43 -5.69
CA LEU A 65 15.79 5.26 -6.16
C LEU A 65 15.09 4.55 -7.32
N LEU A 66 13.76 4.35 -7.25
CA LEU A 66 12.98 3.80 -8.36
C LEU A 66 13.02 4.69 -9.60
N ALA A 67 12.97 6.01 -9.42
CA ALA A 67 13.13 6.95 -10.51
C ALA A 67 14.55 6.89 -11.10
N LYS A 68 15.59 6.72 -10.27
CA LYS A 68 16.97 6.55 -10.73
C LYS A 68 17.13 5.26 -11.53
N ASP A 69 16.59 4.17 -11.03
CA ASP A 69 16.63 2.86 -11.69
C ASP A 69 16.02 2.91 -13.09
N ARG A 70 14.78 3.44 -13.19
CA ARG A 70 14.11 3.65 -14.47
C ARG A 70 14.88 4.56 -15.41
N ARG A 71 15.51 5.63 -14.92
CA ARG A 71 16.35 6.52 -15.76
C ARG A 71 17.55 5.78 -16.34
N ILE A 72 18.23 4.97 -15.54
CA ILE A 72 19.38 4.19 -16.01
C ILE A 72 18.91 3.17 -17.04
N SER A 73 17.89 2.39 -16.73
CA SER A 73 17.32 1.39 -17.65
C SER A 73 16.96 2.00 -19.01
N ASN A 74 16.23 3.13 -19.02
CA ASN A 74 15.88 3.83 -20.25
C ASN A 74 17.11 4.36 -21.01
N ARG A 75 18.16 4.80 -20.30
CA ARG A 75 19.36 5.38 -20.92
C ARG A 75 20.27 4.31 -21.51
N THR A 76 20.36 3.14 -20.88
CA THR A 76 21.25 2.06 -21.29
C THR A 76 20.56 1.01 -22.15
N ASN A 77 19.22 1.06 -22.27
CA ASN A 77 18.40 0.01 -22.88
C ASN A 77 18.63 -1.37 -22.24
N GLU A 78 18.94 -1.36 -20.93
CA GLU A 78 19.14 -2.56 -20.11
C GLU A 78 18.03 -2.67 -19.09
N VAL A 79 17.81 -3.88 -18.60
CA VAL A 79 16.93 -4.11 -17.46
C VAL A 79 17.50 -3.41 -16.22
N GLY A 80 16.63 -2.73 -15.46
CA GLY A 80 17.00 -2.06 -14.21
C GLY A 80 17.36 -3.06 -13.10
N VAL A 81 17.66 -2.54 -11.91
CA VAL A 81 17.75 -3.34 -10.68
C VAL A 81 16.42 -4.01 -10.39
N ILE A 82 15.31 -3.36 -10.72
CA ILE A 82 13.97 -3.90 -10.57
C ILE A 82 13.46 -4.33 -11.94
N ASP A 83 13.28 -5.64 -12.12
CA ASP A 83 12.72 -6.24 -13.33
C ASP A 83 11.36 -6.90 -13.09
N TRP A 84 10.75 -6.71 -11.92
CA TRP A 84 9.46 -7.27 -11.52
C TRP A 84 8.49 -6.23 -10.95
N VAL A 85 7.24 -6.64 -10.72
CA VAL A 85 6.25 -5.83 -10.01
C VAL A 85 6.43 -5.95 -8.50
N ILE A 86 6.99 -4.91 -7.89
CA ILE A 86 7.38 -4.84 -6.47
C ILE A 86 6.27 -5.29 -5.50
N LEU A 87 5.03 -4.82 -5.70
CA LEU A 87 3.93 -5.07 -4.74
C LEU A 87 3.21 -6.41 -4.94
N CYS A 88 3.65 -7.26 -5.86
CA CYS A 88 3.28 -8.68 -5.87
C CYS A 88 4.49 -9.61 -5.84
N SER A 89 5.72 -9.07 -5.93
CA SER A 89 6.93 -9.83 -6.19
C SER A 89 6.75 -10.80 -7.36
N CYS A 90 6.23 -10.30 -8.48
CA CYS A 90 5.80 -11.14 -9.60
C CYS A 90 6.14 -10.53 -10.97
N GLN A 91 6.32 -11.41 -11.95
CA GLN A 91 6.44 -11.07 -13.38
C GLN A 91 5.07 -11.13 -14.08
N ASP A 92 4.15 -11.95 -13.56
CA ASP A 92 2.80 -12.16 -14.07
C ASP A 92 1.79 -11.97 -12.93
N ASP A 93 0.76 -11.17 -13.17
CA ASP A 93 -0.31 -10.84 -12.22
C ASP A 93 -1.60 -11.65 -12.45
N ALA A 94 -1.55 -12.68 -13.30
CA ALA A 94 -2.65 -13.60 -13.55
C ALA A 94 -3.16 -14.25 -12.26
N GLY A 95 -4.45 -14.07 -11.99
CA GLY A 95 -5.11 -14.63 -10.81
C GLY A 95 -4.65 -14.02 -9.49
N LEU A 96 -4.02 -12.84 -9.50
CA LEU A 96 -3.56 -12.13 -8.32
C LEU A 96 -4.73 -11.80 -7.37
N GLY A 97 -4.56 -12.17 -6.10
CA GLY A 97 -5.41 -11.79 -4.99
C GLY A 97 -4.55 -11.41 -3.78
N TYR A 98 -5.15 -10.69 -2.82
CA TYR A 98 -4.41 -10.19 -1.66
C TYR A 98 -5.24 -10.19 -0.38
N ARG A 99 -4.56 -10.32 0.76
CA ARG A 99 -5.09 -10.10 2.11
C ARG A 99 -4.10 -9.31 2.94
N VAL A 100 -4.58 -8.24 3.58
CA VAL A 100 -3.75 -7.35 4.40
C VAL A 100 -3.99 -7.59 5.88
N THR A 101 -2.91 -7.76 6.64
CA THR A 101 -2.91 -7.72 8.10
C THR A 101 -1.87 -6.71 8.60
N VAL A 102 -2.09 -6.13 9.78
CA VAL A 102 -1.16 -5.16 10.40
C VAL A 102 -0.85 -5.64 11.82
N PRO A 103 0.12 -6.57 11.99
CA PRO A 103 0.44 -7.14 13.30
C PRO A 103 1.06 -6.15 14.28
N ALA A 104 1.63 -5.05 13.80
CA ALA A 104 2.25 -4.04 14.66
C ALA A 104 2.04 -2.63 14.09
N ALA A 105 1.56 -1.72 14.92
CA ALA A 105 1.41 -0.32 14.57
C ALA A 105 1.57 0.61 15.78
N THR A 106 2.12 1.78 15.51
CA THR A 106 2.25 2.94 16.40
C THR A 106 1.72 4.16 15.65
N PRO A 107 1.56 5.33 16.30
CA PRO A 107 1.17 6.55 15.60
C PRO A 107 2.13 7.02 14.49
N ARG A 108 3.37 6.49 14.43
CA ARG A 108 4.40 6.93 13.47
C ARG A 108 4.89 5.84 12.52
N ALA A 109 4.67 4.57 12.85
CA ALA A 109 5.19 3.44 12.08
C ALA A 109 4.28 2.22 12.20
N ALA A 110 4.22 1.41 11.15
CA ALA A 110 3.50 0.14 11.16
C ALA A 110 4.24 -0.92 10.33
N THR A 111 3.99 -2.18 10.63
CA THR A 111 4.36 -3.30 9.75
C THR A 111 3.08 -3.93 9.24
N ALA A 112 2.89 -3.93 7.93
CA ALA A 112 1.80 -4.65 7.27
C ALA A 112 2.33 -5.94 6.63
N LYS A 113 1.54 -7.00 6.67
CA LYS A 113 1.76 -8.23 5.91
C LYS A 113 0.69 -8.34 4.83
N VAL A 114 1.13 -8.51 3.58
CA VAL A 114 0.25 -8.75 2.44
C VAL A 114 0.46 -10.18 1.98
N ALA A 115 -0.50 -11.05 2.33
CA ALA A 115 -0.55 -12.39 1.77
C ALA A 115 -1.09 -12.29 0.34
N LEU A 116 -0.38 -12.87 -0.61
CA LEU A 116 -0.68 -12.85 -2.04
C LEU A 116 -1.09 -14.24 -2.50
N SER A 117 -2.08 -14.28 -3.39
CA SER A 117 -2.50 -15.51 -4.06
C SER A 117 -2.37 -15.38 -5.57
N PHE A 118 -1.93 -16.45 -6.22
CA PHE A 118 -1.99 -16.61 -7.68
C PHE A 118 -2.79 -17.88 -7.94
N GLY A 119 -3.95 -17.77 -8.60
CA GLY A 119 -4.87 -18.90 -8.77
C GLY A 119 -5.54 -19.37 -7.47
N GLY A 120 -5.74 -18.46 -6.50
CA GLY A 120 -6.54 -18.69 -5.29
C GLY A 120 -5.79 -19.27 -4.07
N LYS A 121 -4.57 -19.78 -4.23
CA LYS A 121 -3.73 -20.22 -3.11
C LYS A 121 -2.83 -19.08 -2.63
N TYR A 122 -2.89 -18.76 -1.34
CA TYR A 122 -2.02 -17.75 -0.72
C TYR A 122 -0.68 -18.38 -0.33
N SER A 123 0.35 -18.18 -1.15
CA SER A 123 1.68 -18.80 -0.95
C SER A 123 2.78 -17.79 -0.64
N ASN A 124 2.62 -16.53 -1.06
CA ASN A 124 3.66 -15.51 -0.93
C ASN A 124 3.19 -14.44 0.04
N THR A 125 4.10 -13.90 0.85
CA THR A 125 3.78 -12.82 1.78
C THR A 125 4.80 -11.70 1.66
N LEU A 126 4.33 -10.51 1.33
CA LEU A 126 5.13 -9.30 1.44
C LEU A 126 5.03 -8.74 2.86
N THR A 127 6.14 -8.28 3.39
CA THR A 127 6.24 -7.44 4.58
C THR A 127 6.48 -6.00 4.14
N LEU A 128 5.54 -5.12 4.47
CA LEU A 128 5.66 -3.68 4.20
C LEU A 128 6.01 -2.95 5.49
N LYS A 129 7.13 -2.24 5.50
CA LYS A 129 7.45 -1.28 6.56
C LYS A 129 6.83 0.05 6.18
N LEU A 130 5.98 0.57 7.06
CA LEU A 130 5.21 1.78 6.84
C LEU A 130 5.65 2.87 7.82
N VAL A 131 5.69 4.10 7.34
CA VAL A 131 5.92 5.30 8.17
C VAL A 131 4.80 6.31 7.94
N ARG A 132 4.39 6.99 9.00
CA ARG A 132 3.40 8.07 8.93
C ARG A 132 4.15 9.39 8.76
N LEU A 133 3.98 10.00 7.59
CA LEU A 133 4.48 11.34 7.27
C LEU A 133 3.34 12.36 7.41
N PRO A 134 3.60 13.68 7.38
CA PRO A 134 2.54 14.69 7.42
C PRO A 134 1.44 14.47 6.34
N GLN A 135 1.85 13.98 5.17
CA GLN A 135 0.97 13.61 4.05
C GLN A 135 0.34 12.20 4.16
N GLY A 136 0.41 11.57 5.34
CA GLY A 136 -0.12 10.23 5.62
C GLY A 136 0.91 9.11 5.51
N TRP A 137 0.41 7.87 5.52
CA TRP A 137 1.22 6.66 5.46
C TRP A 137 1.97 6.51 4.14
N ARG A 138 3.21 6.02 4.20
CA ARG A 138 4.04 5.64 3.04
C ARG A 138 4.79 4.34 3.31
N ILE A 139 5.08 3.60 2.25
CA ILE A 139 5.95 2.43 2.28
C ILE A 139 7.40 2.89 2.37
N ALA A 140 8.05 2.59 3.49
CA ALA A 140 9.47 2.84 3.75
C ALA A 140 10.37 1.65 3.41
N ASP A 141 9.81 0.44 3.30
CA ASP A 141 10.48 -0.72 2.74
C ASP A 141 9.47 -1.81 2.34
N VAL A 142 9.88 -2.67 1.42
CA VAL A 142 9.15 -3.86 0.99
C VAL A 142 10.12 -5.03 1.10
N GLY A 143 9.67 -6.17 1.63
CA GLY A 143 10.46 -7.38 1.53
C GLY A 143 9.62 -8.65 1.56
N ASP A 144 10.20 -9.74 1.10
CA ASP A 144 9.70 -11.10 1.17
C ASP A 144 10.83 -12.06 1.53
N THR A 145 10.65 -13.35 1.29
CA THR A 145 11.66 -14.38 1.58
C THR A 145 12.91 -14.25 0.71
N ASP A 146 12.76 -13.85 -0.55
CA ASP A 146 13.83 -13.83 -1.54
C ASP A 146 14.51 -12.46 -1.63
N MET A 147 13.75 -11.40 -1.39
CA MET A 147 14.19 -10.01 -1.36
C MET A 147 13.82 -9.39 0.00
N PRO A 148 14.72 -9.48 1.01
CA PRO A 148 14.39 -9.03 2.38
C PRO A 148 14.16 -7.52 2.52
N SER A 149 14.69 -6.72 1.60
CA SER A 149 14.57 -5.25 1.61
C SER A 149 14.76 -4.67 0.21
N LEU A 150 13.72 -4.03 -0.31
CA LEU A 150 13.73 -3.28 -1.55
C LEU A 150 14.70 -2.11 -1.45
N LEU A 151 14.69 -1.41 -0.31
CA LEU A 151 15.57 -0.27 -0.10
C LEU A 151 17.05 -0.68 -0.17
N ALA A 152 17.41 -1.78 0.49
CA ALA A 152 18.78 -2.30 0.43
C ALA A 152 19.14 -2.77 -0.99
N THR A 153 18.22 -3.48 -1.66
CA THR A 153 18.39 -3.97 -3.04
C THR A 153 18.67 -2.82 -4.00
N LEU A 154 17.85 -1.77 -3.97
CA LEU A 154 18.03 -0.58 -4.79
C LEU A 154 19.33 0.15 -4.48
N ARG A 155 19.66 0.39 -3.19
CA ARG A 155 20.90 1.08 -2.80
C ARG A 155 22.14 0.33 -3.28
N ASN A 156 22.15 -1.00 -3.15
CA ASN A 156 23.27 -1.84 -3.57
C ASN A 156 23.36 -1.91 -5.09
N GLY A 157 22.25 -2.19 -5.78
CA GLY A 157 22.22 -2.32 -7.24
C GLY A 157 22.52 -1.01 -7.97
N LEU A 158 22.17 0.14 -7.39
CA LEU A 158 22.40 1.47 -7.99
C LEU A 158 23.72 2.12 -7.55
N ARG A 159 24.52 1.44 -6.72
CA ARG A 159 25.82 1.93 -6.26
C ARG A 159 26.76 2.10 -7.46
N GLY A 160 27.34 3.29 -7.61
CA GLY A 160 28.26 3.60 -8.71
C GLY A 160 27.61 3.78 -10.09
N LYS A 161 26.34 3.42 -10.28
CA LYS A 161 25.62 3.66 -11.53
C LYS A 161 25.22 5.13 -11.66
N LYS A 162 25.51 5.75 -12.80
CA LYS A 162 25.15 7.13 -13.16
C LYS A 162 24.09 7.12 -14.24
#